data_AF-A0A8E0NDS2-F1
#
_entry.id   AF-A0A8E0NDS2-F1
#
_cell.length_a   1.000
_cell.length_b   1.000
_cell.length_c   1.000
_cell.angle_alpha   90.00
_cell.angle_beta   90.00
_cell.angle_gamma   90.00
#
_symmetry.space_group_name_H-M   'P 1'
#
loop_
_entity.id
_entity.type
_entity.pdbx_description
1 polymer ?
#
loop_
_entity_poly.entity_id
_entity_poly.type
_entity_poly.pdbx_seq_one_letter_code
_entity_poly.pdbx_strand_id
1 'polypeptide(L)' 'MTDAERVDALLDLVDPDRTEDRARSARLMVLGLAERTGRGHRPTIAGWNLLGDRGRAFRSDQG' A
#
# COMPACT_ATOMS: atom_id res chain seq x y z
N MET A 1 -7.06 -4.37 -10.67
CA MET A 1 -6.06 -4.01 -9.66
C MET A 1 -5.32 -5.27 -9.24
N THR A 2 -4.23 -5.52 -9.95
CA THR A 2 -3.25 -6.58 -9.72
C THR A 2 -2.47 -6.32 -8.43
N ASP A 3 -1.71 -7.30 -7.96
CA ASP A 3 -0.90 -7.13 -6.75
C ASP A 3 0.20 -6.07 -6.91
N ALA A 4 0.76 -5.92 -8.11
CA ALA A 4 1.71 -4.84 -8.40
C ALA A 4 1.04 -3.46 -8.28
N GLU A 5 -0.17 -3.31 -8.84
CA GLU A 5 -0.94 -2.06 -8.71
C GLU A 5 -1.38 -1.78 -7.27
N ARG A 6 -1.66 -2.83 -6.47
CA ARG A 6 -1.97 -2.68 -5.03
C ARG A 6 -0.79 -2.17 -4.25
N VAL A 7 0.39 -2.72 -4.50
CA VAL A 7 1.63 -2.28 -3.84
C VAL A 7 1.95 -0.84 -4.25
N ASP A 8 1.90 -0.51 -5.55
CA ASP A 8 2.18 0.84 -6.02
C ASP A 8 1.22 1.87 -5.39
N ALA A 9 -0.07 1.57 -5.37
CA ALA A 9 -1.06 2.42 -4.71
C ALA A 9 -0.86 2.53 -3.19
N LEU A 10 -0.37 1.49 -2.52
CA LEU A 10 -0.06 1.54 -1.09
C LEU A 10 1.20 2.38 -0.83
N LEU A 11 2.18 2.34 -1.74
CA LEU A 11 3.36 3.21 -1.69
C LEU A 11 2.97 4.68 -1.84
N ASP A 12 2.01 4.99 -2.72
CA ASP A 12 1.48 6.35 -2.88
C ASP A 12 0.84 6.93 -1.59
N LEU A 13 0.50 6.09 -0.60
CA LEU A 13 -0.04 6.52 0.69
C LEU A 13 1.01 6.75 1.79
N VAL A 14 2.17 6.09 1.68
CA VAL A 14 3.17 6.03 2.76
C VAL A 14 4.45 6.77 2.43
N ASP A 15 4.72 6.95 1.13
CA ASP A 15 5.88 7.68 0.63
C ASP A 15 5.51 9.16 0.46
N PRO A 16 6.13 10.07 1.24
CA PRO A 16 5.81 11.49 1.18
C PRO A 16 6.22 12.16 -0.15
N ASP A 17 7.12 11.55 -0.92
CA ASP A 17 7.51 12.04 -2.25
C ASP A 17 6.53 11.60 -3.35
N ARG A 18 5.56 10.74 -3.02
CA ARG A 18 4.52 10.27 -3.95
C ARG A 18 3.22 11.03 -3.77
N THR A 19 2.46 11.13 -4.86
CA THR A 19 1.14 11.75 -4.86
C THR A 19 0.06 10.67 -4.77
N GLU A 20 -0.79 10.79 -3.75
CA GLU A 20 -1.96 9.92 -3.59
C GLU A 20 -2.92 10.04 -4.80
N ASP A 21 -3.21 8.91 -5.45
CA ASP A 21 -4.34 8.78 -6.39
C ASP A 21 -5.61 8.34 -5.64
N ARG A 22 -6.57 9.26 -5.50
CA ARG A 22 -7.83 9.01 -4.79
C ARG A 22 -8.65 7.84 -5.33
N ALA A 23 -8.60 7.56 -6.64
CA ALA A 23 -9.33 6.45 -7.24
C ALA A 23 -8.69 5.10 -6.86
N ARG A 24 -7.36 5.06 -6.76
CA ARG A 24 -6.63 3.89 -6.26
C ARG A 24 -6.81 3.72 -4.75
N SER A 25 -6.79 4.79 -3.97
CA SER A 25 -7.07 4.78 -2.53
C SER A 25 -8.45 4.21 -2.21
N ALA A 26 -9.49 4.63 -2.97
CA ALA A 26 -10.84 4.11 -2.81
C ALA A 26 -10.91 2.60 -3.12
N ARG A 27 -10.17 2.12 -4.11
CA ARG A 27 -10.09 0.67 -4.40
C ARG A 27 -9.35 -0.09 -3.30
N LEU A 28 -8.29 0.47 -2.72
CA LEU A 28 -7.62 -0.12 -1.56
C LEU A 28 -8.55 -0.24 -0.35
N MET A 29 -9.43 0.74 -0.14
CA MET A 29 -10.44 0.67 0.92
C MET A 29 -11.44 -0.47 0.70
N VAL A 30 -11.94 -0.64 -0.54
CA VAL A 30 -12.84 -1.77 -0.88
C VAL A 30 -12.15 -3.12 -0.65
N LEU A 31 -10.84 -3.19 -0.89
CA LEU A 31 -10.03 -4.40 -0.66
C LEU A 31 -9.64 -4.60 0.82
N GLY A 32 -9.99 -3.68 1.72
CA GLY A 32 -9.58 -3.73 3.13
C GLY A 32 -8.09 -3.49 3.36
N LEU A 33 -7.37 -2.98 2.36
CA LEU A 33 -5.92 -2.72 2.39
C LEU A 33 -5.58 -1.30 2.85
N ALA A 34 -6.53 -0.37 2.75
CA ALA A 34 -6.40 0.99 3.27
C ALA A 34 -7.66 1.39 4.04
N GLU A 35 -7.52 2.37 4.91
CA GLU A 35 -8.64 3.00 5.62
C GLU A 35 -8.52 4.52 5.53
N ARG A 36 -9.67 5.19 5.61
CA ARG A 36 -9.72 6.64 5.62
C ARG A 36 -9.40 7.17 7.02
N THR A 37 -8.52 8.16 7.06
CA THR A 37 -8.15 8.91 8.26
C THR A 37 -8.62 10.36 8.13
N GLY A 38 -8.58 11.12 9.21
CA GLY A 38 -8.94 12.55 9.20
C GLY A 38 -8.07 13.42 8.26
N ARG A 39 -6.90 12.95 7.81
CA ARG A 39 -5.96 13.71 6.97
C ARG A 39 -5.68 13.07 5.59
N GLY A 40 -6.28 11.94 5.26
CA GLY A 40 -5.98 11.20 4.03
C GLY A 40 -6.28 9.72 4.19
N HIS A 41 -5.62 8.85 3.42
CA HIS A 41 -5.73 7.40 3.56
C HIS A 41 -4.47 6.82 4.20
N ARG A 42 -4.61 5.75 4.97
CA ARG A 42 -3.47 4.98 5.49
C ARG A 42 -3.65 3.49 5.20
N PRO A 43 -2.57 2.72 5.02
CA PRO A 43 -2.67 1.28 4.95
C PRO A 43 -3.23 0.68 6.25
N THR A 44 -4.06 -0.36 6.12
CA THR A 44 -4.43 -1.23 7.24
C THR A 44 -3.29 -2.20 7.56
N ILE A 45 -3.45 -3.02 8.60
CA ILE A 45 -2.50 -4.11 8.90
C ILE A 45 -2.30 -5.02 7.66
N ALA A 46 -3.38 -5.31 6.92
CA ALA A 46 -3.29 -6.11 5.70
C ALA A 46 -2.50 -5.40 4.58
N GLY A 47 -2.69 -4.09 4.41
CA GLY A 47 -1.90 -3.27 3.49
C GLY A 47 -0.41 -3.24 3.85
N TRP A 48 -0.10 -3.08 5.14
CA TRP A 48 1.28 -3.15 5.63
C TRP A 48 1.91 -4.53 5.43
N ASN A 49 1.15 -5.61 5.65
CA ASN A 49 1.63 -6.97 5.38
C ASN A 49 1.92 -7.17 3.89
N LEU A 50 1.07 -6.66 2.98
CA LEU A 50 1.30 -6.75 1.53
C LEU A 50 2.56 -5.98 1.09
N LEU A 51 2.78 -4.80 1.65
CA LEU A 51 4.03 -4.03 1.44
C LEU A 51 5.24 -4.80 1.98
N GLY A 52 5.12 -5.36 3.18
CA GLY A 52 6.19 -6.07 3.88
C GLY A 52 6.54 -7.43 3.27
N ASP A 53 5.58 -8.16 2.72
CA ASP A 53 5.79 -9.44 2.05
C ASP A 53 6.70 -9.28 0.82
N ARG A 54 6.47 -8.20 0.05
CA ARG A 54 7.32 -7.86 -1.09
C ARG A 54 8.69 -7.32 -0.68
N GLY A 55 8.78 -6.63 0.46
CA GLY A 55 10.06 -6.23 1.05
C GLY A 55 10.86 -7.40 1.64
N ARG A 56 10.19 -8.43 2.19
CA ARG A 56 10.83 -9.68 2.63
C ARG A 56 11.28 -10.53 1.46
N ALA A 57 10.50 -10.60 0.37
CA ALA A 57 10.94 -11.25 -0.85
C ALA A 57 12.25 -10.64 -1.39
N PHE A 58 12.51 -9.36 -1.10
CA PHE A 58 13.78 -8.70 -1.41
C PHE A 58 14.91 -8.99 -0.40
N ARG A 59 14.60 -9.41 0.83
CA ARG A 59 15.59 -9.64 1.92
C ARG A 59 16.13 -11.07 1.98
N SER A 60 15.56 -12.01 1.24
CA SER A 60 15.96 -13.43 1.30
C SER A 60 17.04 -13.82 0.28
N ASP A 61 17.73 -12.87 -0.37
CA ASP A 61 18.85 -13.14 -1.28
C ASP A 61 20.14 -12.38 -0.91
N GLN A 62 20.35 -12.10 0.38
CA GLN A 62 21.66 -11.67 0.89
C GLN A 62 21.87 -12.25 2.30
N GLY A 63 22.56 -13.39 2.37
CA GLY A 63 22.99 -14.03 3.62
C GLY A 63 23.20 -15.53 3.48
#